data_AF-A6V4N3-F1
#
_entry.id   AF-A6V4N3-F1
#
_cell.length_a   1.000
_cell.length_b   1.000
_cell.length_c   1.000
_cell.angle_alpha   90.00
_cell.angle_beta   90.00
_cell.angle_gamma   90.00
#
_symmetry.space_group_name_H-M   'P 1'
#
loop_
_entity.id
_entity.type
_entity.pdbx_description
1 polymer ?
#
loop_
_entity_poly.entity_id
_entity_poly.type
_entity_poly.pdbx_seq_one_letter_code
_entity_poly.pdbx_strand_id
1 'polypeptide(L)'
;MVTTSIGTSDPREGTELSGDVSKEISSYDRKLKLAHDDAAVFIASNGAIRGAMLQAVLDTLRQRVELARYSDLQLALAVLAYPPR
;
A
#
# COMPACT_ATOMS: atom_id res chain seq x y z
N MET A 1 -9.53 49.32 12.07
CA MET A 1 -10.40 48.18 11.71
C MET A 1 -10.28 47.14 12.82
N VAL A 2 -11.31 47.04 13.67
CA VAL A 2 -11.53 45.90 14.58
C VAL A 2 -12.09 44.76 13.70
N THR A 3 -11.76 43.48 13.88
CA THR A 3 -12.47 42.60 14.83
C THR A 3 -11.59 41.45 15.33
N THR A 4 -11.51 41.37 16.65
CA THR A 4 -11.34 40.19 17.50
C THR A 4 -12.19 39.00 17.06
N SER A 5 -11.67 37.76 17.23
CA SER A 5 -12.45 36.65 17.79
C SER A 5 -11.52 35.56 18.32
N ILE A 6 -11.39 35.53 19.64
CA ILE A 6 -10.94 34.40 20.44
C ILE A 6 -12.20 33.59 20.77
N GLY A 7 -12.16 32.28 20.53
CA GLY A 7 -13.17 31.29 20.94
C GLY A 7 -12.84 29.95 20.28
N THR A 8 -12.85 28.77 20.92
CA THR A 8 -13.28 28.37 22.25
C THR A 8 -12.41 27.18 22.70
N SER A 9 -12.11 27.10 23.99
CA SER A 9 -11.64 25.87 24.62
C SER A 9 -12.83 24.93 24.85
N ASP A 10 -12.90 23.84 24.09
CA ASP A 10 -13.72 22.65 24.40
C ASP A 10 -12.86 21.40 24.12
N PRO A 11 -12.49 20.60 25.14
CA PRO A 11 -11.82 19.32 24.94
C PRO A 11 -12.90 18.27 24.64
N ARG A 12 -13.31 18.16 23.38
CA ARG A 12 -14.04 16.99 22.91
C ARG A 12 -13.12 16.22 21.97
N GLU A 13 -12.41 15.27 22.56
CA GLU A 13 -11.77 14.18 21.84
C GLU A 13 -12.78 13.55 20.87
N GLY A 14 -12.39 13.44 19.61
CA GLY A 14 -13.16 12.67 18.64
C GLY A 14 -13.00 13.17 17.22
N THR A 15 -12.29 12.40 16.40
CA THR A 15 -12.59 12.21 14.97
C THR A 15 -12.13 13.22 13.92
N GLU A 16 -10.98 13.88 14.08
CA GLU A 16 -10.24 14.43 12.91
C GLU A 16 -9.21 13.45 12.31
N LEU A 17 -9.07 12.26 12.90
CA LEU A 17 -8.19 11.18 12.38
C LEU A 17 -8.81 10.40 11.21
N SER A 18 -10.11 10.55 10.93
CA SER A 18 -10.81 9.70 9.95
C SER A 18 -10.50 10.06 8.49
N GLY A 19 -10.21 11.34 8.21
CA GLY A 19 -10.00 11.83 6.84
C GLY A 19 -8.60 11.57 6.25
N ASP A 20 -7.61 11.30 7.10
CA ASP A 20 -6.23 11.00 6.70
C ASP A 20 -6.03 9.49 6.54
N VAL A 21 -6.49 8.72 7.54
CA VAL A 21 -6.48 7.25 7.52
C VAL A 21 -7.25 6.69 6.32
N SER A 22 -8.40 7.28 5.97
CA SER A 22 -9.18 6.83 4.81
C SER A 22 -8.46 7.04 3.47
N LYS A 23 -7.65 8.11 3.33
CA LYS A 23 -6.87 8.36 2.11
C LYS A 23 -5.63 7.48 2.04
N GLU A 24 -4.98 7.25 3.18
CA GLU A 24 -3.88 6.30 3.28
C GLU A 24 -4.35 4.90 2.84
N ILE A 25 -5.42 4.36 3.45
CA ILE A 25 -5.97 3.03 3.13
C ILE A 25 -6.32 2.92 1.63
N SER A 26 -7.06 3.90 1.09
CA SER A 26 -7.41 3.92 -0.34
C SER A 26 -6.18 3.96 -1.27
N SER A 27 -5.11 4.64 -0.84
CA SER A 27 -3.85 4.69 -1.58
C SER A 27 -3.07 3.36 -1.52
N TYR A 28 -3.14 2.64 -0.39
CA TYR A 28 -2.55 1.31 -0.24
C TYR A 28 -3.29 0.28 -1.08
N ASP A 29 -4.62 0.28 -1.07
CA ASP A 29 -5.42 -0.65 -1.89
C ASP A 29 -5.16 -0.43 -3.37
N ARG A 30 -5.03 0.83 -3.80
CA ARG A 30 -4.65 1.15 -5.18
C ARG A 30 -3.25 0.62 -5.52
N LYS A 31 -2.26 0.83 -4.65
CA LYS A 31 -0.89 0.32 -4.86
C LYS A 31 -0.86 -1.21 -4.91
N LEU A 32 -1.59 -1.88 -4.02
CA LEU A 32 -1.74 -3.34 -4.00
C LEU A 32 -2.38 -3.84 -5.30
N LYS A 33 -3.42 -3.16 -5.79
CA LYS A 33 -4.03 -3.51 -7.08
C LYS A 33 -3.03 -3.38 -8.24
N LEU A 34 -2.26 -2.29 -8.30
CA LEU A 34 -1.23 -2.14 -9.35
C LEU A 34 -0.14 -3.22 -9.22
N ALA A 35 0.32 -3.52 -8.00
CA ALA A 35 1.29 -4.58 -7.76
C ALA A 35 0.75 -5.96 -8.15
N HIS A 36 -0.55 -6.21 -7.94
CA HIS A 36 -1.23 -7.42 -8.35
C HIS A 36 -1.31 -7.53 -9.89
N ASP A 37 -1.67 -6.44 -10.58
CA ASP A 37 -1.70 -6.39 -12.04
C ASP A 37 -0.28 -6.62 -12.62
N ASP A 38 0.75 -6.00 -12.03
CA ASP A 38 2.16 -6.22 -12.38
C ASP A 38 2.62 -7.67 -12.09
N ALA A 39 2.16 -8.27 -10.99
CA ALA A 39 2.45 -9.66 -10.63
C ALA A 39 1.92 -10.64 -11.68
N ALA A 40 0.70 -10.40 -12.18
CA ALA A 40 0.11 -11.22 -13.23
C ALA A 40 0.96 -11.21 -14.50
N VAL A 41 1.45 -10.03 -14.92
CA VAL A 41 2.32 -9.87 -16.10
C VAL A 41 3.70 -10.51 -15.88
N PHE A 42 4.27 -10.35 -14.69
CA PHE A 42 5.55 -10.98 -14.34
C PHE A 42 5.46 -12.51 -14.39
N ILE A 43 4.39 -13.11 -13.86
CA ILE A 43 4.16 -14.56 -13.91
C ILE A 43 3.91 -15.03 -15.34
N ALA A 44 3.04 -14.34 -16.08
CA ALA A 44 2.72 -14.69 -17.47
C ALA A 44 3.95 -14.62 -18.39
N SER A 45 4.89 -13.73 -18.09
CA SER A 45 6.16 -13.58 -18.81
C SER A 45 7.31 -14.42 -18.21
N ASN A 46 7.01 -15.32 -17.27
CA ASN A 46 7.99 -16.18 -16.61
C ASN A 46 9.15 -15.42 -15.94
N GLY A 47 8.87 -14.20 -15.48
CA GLY A 47 9.80 -13.31 -14.79
C GLY A 47 10.49 -12.26 -15.67
N ALA A 48 10.16 -12.19 -16.96
CA ALA A 48 10.82 -11.28 -17.91
C ALA A 48 10.38 -9.81 -17.75
N ILE A 49 9.11 -9.57 -17.41
CA ILE A 49 8.56 -8.21 -17.28
C ILE A 49 8.36 -7.87 -15.80
N ARG A 50 9.23 -6.99 -15.25
CA ARG A 50 9.13 -6.49 -13.87
C ARG A 50 8.43 -5.13 -13.84
N GLY A 51 7.23 -5.09 -13.29
CA GLY A 51 6.52 -3.84 -13.02
C GLY A 51 7.08 -3.10 -11.80
N ALA A 52 6.95 -1.77 -11.79
CA ALA A 52 7.51 -0.93 -10.74
C ALA A 52 6.84 -1.16 -9.38
N MET A 53 5.51 -1.41 -9.36
CA MET A 53 4.78 -1.65 -8.11
C MET A 53 5.06 -3.05 -7.59
N LEU A 54 5.15 -4.05 -8.48
CA LEU A 54 5.61 -5.37 -8.09
C LEU A 54 7.00 -5.30 -7.46
N GLN A 55 7.94 -4.57 -8.06
CA GLN A 55 9.30 -4.46 -7.52
C GLN A 55 9.32 -3.80 -6.13
N ALA A 56 8.57 -2.71 -5.94
CA ALA A 56 8.45 -2.06 -4.62
C ALA A 56 7.90 -3.02 -3.54
N VAL A 57 6.92 -3.85 -3.90
CA VAL A 57 6.39 -4.88 -3.00
C VAL A 57 7.43 -5.95 -2.74
N LEU A 58 8.11 -6.48 -3.76
CA LEU A 58 9.16 -7.49 -3.60
C LEU A 58 10.31 -7.00 -2.71
N ASP A 59 10.73 -5.75 -2.87
CA ASP A 59 11.76 -5.14 -2.04
C ASP A 59 11.32 -5.07 -0.57
N THR A 60 10.04 -4.75 -0.33
CA THR A 60 9.44 -4.77 1.01
C THR A 60 9.36 -6.19 1.59
N LEU A 61 9.00 -7.19 0.78
CA LEU A 61 8.93 -8.59 1.21
C LEU A 61 10.32 -9.15 1.53
N ARG A 62 11.35 -8.77 0.76
CA ARG A 62 12.75 -9.19 1.00
C ARG A 62 13.36 -8.65 2.28
N GLN A 63 12.87 -7.53 2.80
CA GLN A 63 13.28 -7.06 4.13
C GLN A 63 12.88 -8.02 5.25
N ARG A 64 11.91 -8.92 4.99
CA ARG A 64 11.49 -9.96 5.93
C ARG A 64 12.32 -11.21 5.67
N VAL A 65 13.17 -11.59 6.63
CA VAL A 65 14.08 -12.75 6.54
C VAL A 65 13.35 -14.05 6.16
N GLU A 66 12.14 -14.26 6.68
CA GLU A 66 11.31 -15.42 6.39
C GLU A 66 10.88 -15.51 4.92
N LEU A 67 10.72 -14.34 4.27
CA LEU A 67 10.27 -14.23 2.89
C LEU A 67 11.42 -14.08 1.91
N ALA A 68 12.58 -13.58 2.37
CA ALA A 68 13.79 -13.40 1.56
C ALA A 68 14.32 -14.70 0.96
N ARG A 69 13.96 -15.87 1.53
CA ARG A 69 14.32 -17.19 1.02
C ARG A 69 13.53 -17.64 -0.20
N TYR A 70 12.40 -16.99 -0.50
CA TYR A 70 11.56 -17.34 -1.64
C TYR A 70 12.03 -16.62 -2.91
N SER A 71 11.82 -17.27 -4.05
CA SER A 71 12.11 -16.66 -5.35
C SER A 71 11.13 -15.53 -5.68
N ASP A 72 11.54 -14.61 -6.55
CA ASP A 72 10.67 -13.51 -7.03
C ASP A 72 9.36 -14.03 -7.63
N LEU A 73 9.39 -15.19 -8.29
CA LEU A 73 8.19 -15.86 -8.83
C LEU A 73 7.25 -16.34 -7.72
N GLN A 74 7.78 -16.92 -6.66
CA GLN A 74 6.97 -17.36 -5.51
C GLN A 74 6.39 -16.16 -4.76
N LEU A 75 7.15 -15.08 -4.60
CA LEU A 75 6.67 -13.86 -3.98
C LEU A 75 5.60 -13.17 -4.85
N ALA A 76 5.79 -13.11 -6.16
CA ALA A 76 4.80 -12.58 -7.10
C ALA A 76 3.50 -13.40 -7.08
N LEU A 77 3.59 -14.74 -6.99
CA LEU A 77 2.43 -15.61 -6.82
C LEU A 77 1.67 -15.33 -5.52
N ALA A 78 2.40 -15.07 -4.43
CA ALA A 78 1.77 -14.70 -3.16
C ALA A 78 1.05 -13.35 -3.25
N VAL A 79 1.62 -12.37 -3.97
CA VAL A 79 0.97 -11.07 -4.22
C VAL A 79 -0.28 -11.25 -5.09
N LEU A 80 -0.23 -12.09 -6.12
CA LEU A 80 -1.37 -12.37 -6.99
C LEU A 80 -2.48 -13.15 -6.27
N ALA A 81 -2.11 -14.06 -5.36
CA ALA A 81 -3.06 -14.84 -4.58
C ALA A 81 -3.70 -14.04 -3.43
N TYR A 82 -3.18 -12.86 -3.11
CA TYR A 82 -3.73 -11.97 -2.09
C TYR A 82 -4.62 -10.90 -2.75
N PRO A 83 -5.95 -11.08 -2.80
CA PRO A 83 -6.84 -10.09 -3.36
C PRO A 83 -6.81 -8.81 -2.49
N PRO A 84 -6.65 -7.61 -3.10
CA PRO A 84 -6.85 -6.36 -2.37
C PRO A 84 -8.30 -6.32 -1.85
N ARG A 85 -8.48 -5.95 -0.58
CA ARG A 85 -9.78 -5.94 0.09
C ARG A 85 -10.47 -4.59 -0.01
#